data_AF-A0A4Y8WM21-F1
#
_entry.id   AF-A0A4Y8WM21-F1
#
_cell.length_a   1.000
_cell.length_b   1.000
_cell.length_c   1.000
_cell.angle_alpha   90.00
_cell.angle_beta   90.00
_cell.angle_gamma   90.00
#
_symmetry.space_group_name_H-M   'P 1'
#
loop_
_entity.id
_entity.type
_entity.pdbx_description
1 polymer ?
#
loop_
_entity_poly.entity_id
_entity_poly.type
_entity_poly.pdbx_seq_one_letter_code
_entity_poly.pdbx_strand_id
1 'polypeptide(L)'
;WSTHGEEQAIAEYGAYYLRTNVSTLDEKSIWDYYNLIREIECTNRQLKTDLNLRPIYHQTDDRSEAHLFFGLLAYWVVNNIRVQLKGKGIRHYWKEIVRIMSTQKAVTTEATNMLGEKV
;
A
#
# COMPACT_ATOMS: atom_id res chain seq x y z
N TRP A 1 -0.78 3.91 -38.32
CA TRP A 1 -1.41 4.27 -37.04
C TRP A 1 -1.37 5.78 -36.93
N SER A 2 -2.53 6.41 -36.77
CA SER A 2 -2.81 7.83 -37.01
C SER A 2 -2.15 8.74 -35.97
N THR A 3 -1.28 9.66 -36.42
CA THR A 3 -0.65 10.71 -35.61
C THR A 3 -1.61 11.84 -35.20
N HIS A 4 -2.77 11.94 -35.86
CA HIS A 4 -3.71 13.05 -35.64
C HIS A 4 -4.47 12.93 -34.32
N GLY A 5 -4.60 11.72 -33.76
CA GLY A 5 -5.26 11.50 -32.47
C GLY A 5 -4.39 11.86 -31.26
N GLU A 6 -3.07 11.69 -31.38
CA GLU A 6 -2.13 12.03 -30.30
C GLU A 6 -1.98 13.54 -30.13
N GLU A 7 -1.81 14.30 -31.22
CA GLU A 7 -1.71 15.77 -31.14
C GLU A 7 -2.98 16.40 -30.56
N GLN A 8 -4.15 15.89 -30.94
CA GLN A 8 -5.43 16.38 -30.41
C GLN A 8 -5.60 16.03 -28.92
N ALA A 9 -5.22 14.82 -28.51
CA ALA A 9 -5.23 14.42 -27.10
C ALA A 9 -4.24 15.23 -26.24
N ILE A 10 -3.04 15.54 -26.77
CA ILE A 10 -2.07 16.40 -26.08
C ILE A 10 -2.61 17.82 -25.94
N ALA A 11 -3.30 18.35 -26.97
CA ALA A 11 -3.91 19.67 -26.90
C ALA A 11 -5.06 19.75 -25.87
N GLU A 12 -5.86 18.69 -25.72
CA GLU A 12 -6.99 18.65 -24.79
C GLU A 12 -6.59 18.31 -23.34
N TYR A 13 -5.67 17.36 -23.15
CA TYR A 13 -5.34 16.80 -21.83
C TYR A 13 -3.92 17.10 -21.34
N GLY A 14 -3.05 17.65 -22.20
CA GLY A 14 -1.64 17.84 -21.92
C GLY A 14 -0.81 16.56 -22.03
N ALA A 15 0.51 16.72 -21.98
CA ALA A 15 1.47 15.62 -22.00
C ALA A 15 2.34 15.60 -20.74
N TYR A 16 2.61 14.40 -20.20
CA TYR A 16 3.57 14.18 -19.14
C TYR A 16 4.84 13.56 -19.72
N TYR A 17 5.99 14.19 -19.45
CA TYR A 17 7.29 13.66 -19.85
C TYR A 17 7.99 13.06 -18.65
N LEU A 18 8.30 11.76 -18.73
CA LEU A 18 9.09 11.05 -17.72
C LEU A 18 10.55 11.02 -18.17
N ARG A 19 11.44 11.53 -17.31
CA ARG A 19 12.89 11.47 -17.53
C ARG A 19 13.52 10.57 -16.48
N THR A 20 14.37 9.64 -16.94
CA THR A 20 15.19 8.79 -16.07
C THR A 20 16.64 8.83 -16.55
N ASN A 21 17.59 8.66 -15.63
CA ASN A 21 19.00 8.45 -15.94
C ASN A 21 19.36 6.95 -16.05
N VAL A 22 18.38 6.06 -15.88
CA VAL A 22 18.57 4.61 -15.98
C VAL A 22 18.24 4.14 -17.39
N SER A 23 19.28 3.85 -18.18
CA SER A 23 19.14 3.47 -19.60
C SER A 23 18.64 2.05 -19.84
N THR A 24 18.66 1.19 -18.82
CA THR A 24 18.29 -0.22 -18.92
C THR A 24 16.81 -0.50 -18.70
N LEU A 25 16.01 0.51 -18.32
CA LEU A 25 14.58 0.34 -18.07
C LEU A 25 13.79 0.53 -19.37
N ASP A 26 12.87 -0.39 -19.64
CA ASP A 26 11.89 -0.22 -20.70
C ASP A 26 10.79 0.77 -20.28
N GLU A 27 10.04 1.27 -21.26
CA GLU A 27 9.01 2.30 -21.07
C GLU A 27 7.95 1.89 -20.04
N LYS A 28 7.53 0.62 -20.07
CA LYS A 28 6.54 0.10 -19.11
C LYS A 28 7.11 0.09 -17.69
N SER A 29 8.34 -0.36 -17.51
CA SER A 29 9.00 -0.30 -16.20
C SER A 29 9.12 1.14 -15.68
N ILE A 30 9.48 2.09 -16.53
CA ILE A 30 9.54 3.53 -16.17
C ILE A 30 8.17 4.02 -15.70
N TRP A 31 7.11 3.69 -16.45
CA TRP A 31 5.74 4.03 -16.08
C TRP A 31 5.33 3.39 -14.74
N ASP A 32 5.63 2.11 -14.54
CA ASP A 32 5.31 1.38 -13.30
C ASP A 32 6.05 1.98 -12.09
N TYR A 33 7.33 2.35 -12.24
CA TYR A 33 8.09 3.03 -11.19
C TYR A 33 7.55 4.43 -10.88
N TYR A 34 7.22 5.21 -11.91
CA TYR A 34 6.59 6.51 -11.70
C TYR A 34 5.28 6.38 -10.91
N ASN A 35 4.49 5.37 -11.25
CA ASN A 35 3.22 5.09 -10.58
C ASN A 35 3.36 4.54 -9.16
N LEU A 36 4.53 4.02 -8.80
CA LEU A 36 4.80 3.54 -7.44
C LEU A 36 4.59 4.64 -6.39
N ILE A 37 4.89 5.91 -6.73
CA ILE A 37 4.64 7.06 -5.86
C ILE A 37 3.16 7.13 -5.46
N ARG A 38 2.24 6.95 -6.42
CA ARG A 38 0.80 6.96 -6.12
C ARG A 38 0.39 5.85 -5.17
N GLU A 39 1.03 4.69 -5.28
CA GLU A 39 0.77 3.57 -4.38
C GLU A 39 1.25 3.85 -2.95
N ILE A 40 2.42 4.47 -2.81
CA ILE A 40 2.98 4.91 -1.53
C ILE A 40 2.06 5.96 -0.90
N GLU A 41 1.66 6.97 -1.66
CA GLU A 41 0.75 8.03 -1.20
C GLU A 41 -0.62 7.49 -0.79
N CYS A 42 -1.17 6.54 -1.53
CA CYS A 42 -2.44 5.89 -1.21
C CYS A 42 -2.34 5.15 0.14
N THR A 43 -1.27 4.36 0.32
CA THR A 43 -1.03 3.62 1.57
C THR A 43 -0.81 4.56 2.74
N ASN A 44 0.02 5.59 2.58
CA ASN A 44 0.27 6.60 3.62
C ASN A 44 -0.99 7.39 4.00
N ARG A 45 -1.86 7.69 3.03
CA ARG A 45 -3.15 8.35 3.29
C ARG A 45 -4.06 7.48 4.15
N GLN A 46 -4.13 6.18 3.85
CA GLN A 46 -4.93 5.22 4.62
C GLN A 46 -4.38 5.08 6.04
N LEU A 47 -3.06 4.89 6.18
CA LEU A 47 -2.40 4.75 7.48
C LEU A 47 -2.54 5.98 8.37
N LYS A 48 -2.51 7.20 7.81
CA LYS A 48 -2.76 8.42 8.59
C LYS A 48 -4.14 8.41 9.25
N THR A 49 -5.14 7.83 8.59
CA THR A 49 -6.48 7.64 9.16
C THR A 49 -6.50 6.50 10.17
N ASP A 50 -5.95 5.34 9.81
CA ASP A 50 -6.02 4.13 10.65
C ASP A 50 -5.24 4.28 11.97
N LEU A 51 -4.08 4.94 11.92
CA LEU A 51 -3.18 5.14 13.06
C LEU A 51 -3.40 6.48 13.76
N ASN A 52 -4.36 7.28 13.30
CA ASN A 52 -4.62 8.63 13.79
C ASN A 52 -3.35 9.51 13.87
N LEU A 53 -2.46 9.41 12.87
CA LEU A 53 -1.19 10.16 12.78
C LEU A 53 -1.37 11.65 12.46
N ARG A 54 -2.61 12.17 12.52
CA ARG A 54 -2.83 13.60 12.30
C ARG A 54 -2.21 14.35 13.49
N PRO A 55 -1.33 15.34 13.24
CA PRO A 55 -0.61 16.06 14.27
C PRO A 55 -1.54 17.08 14.94
N ILE A 56 -2.59 16.57 15.59
CA ILE A 56 -3.55 17.36 16.38
C ILE A 56 -3.15 17.27 17.86
N TYR A 57 -2.44 16.20 18.26
CA TYR A 57 -2.13 15.89 19.67
C TYR A 57 -0.62 15.75 19.95
N HIS A 58 0.24 15.85 18.94
CA HIS A 58 1.69 15.65 19.04
C HIS A 58 2.41 17.00 19.05
N GLN A 59 2.50 17.59 20.23
CA GLN A 59 2.99 18.97 20.41
C GLN A 59 4.49 19.05 20.76
N THR A 60 5.15 17.90 20.93
CA THR A 60 6.60 17.83 21.22
C THR A 60 7.32 17.08 20.11
N ASP A 61 8.58 17.43 19.91
CA ASP A 61 9.43 16.82 18.87
C ASP A 61 9.56 15.31 19.09
N ASP A 62 9.87 14.86 20.31
CA ASP A 62 9.98 13.44 20.66
C ASP A 62 8.73 12.63 20.31
N ARG A 63 7.53 13.18 20.57
CA ARG A 63 6.27 12.51 20.27
C ARG A 63 6.01 12.45 18.77
N SER A 64 6.41 13.49 18.05
CA SER A 64 6.30 13.56 16.59
C SER A 64 7.24 12.57 15.91
N GLU A 65 8.48 12.45 16.39
CA GLU A 65 9.46 11.48 15.92
C GLU A 65 8.97 10.04 16.14
N ALA A 66 8.50 9.72 17.35
CA ALA A 66 7.95 8.41 17.64
C ALA A 66 6.76 8.06 16.72
N HIS A 67 5.85 9.00 16.45
CA HIS A 67 4.72 8.76 15.55
C HIS A 67 5.15 8.57 14.10
N LEU A 68 6.16 9.32 13.63
CA LEU A 68 6.74 9.12 12.31
C LEU A 68 7.35 7.71 12.18
N PHE A 69 8.09 7.28 13.20
CA PHE A 69 8.67 5.93 13.28
C PHE A 69 7.59 4.85 13.22
N PHE A 70 6.54 4.94 14.05
CA PHE A 70 5.43 4.00 14.01
C PHE A 70 4.66 4.02 12.68
N GLY A 71 4.52 5.20 12.06
CA GLY A 71 3.93 5.33 10.73
C GLY A 71 4.74 4.60 9.66
N LEU A 72 6.07 4.69 9.70
CA LEU A 72 6.95 3.94 8.80
C LEU A 72 6.86 2.43 9.03
N LEU A 73 6.84 1.99 10.28
CA LEU A 73 6.73 0.58 10.63
C LEU A 73 5.38 -0.01 10.18
N ALA A 74 4.29 0.73 10.36
CA ALA A 74 2.99 0.31 9.88
C ALA A 74 2.92 0.27 8.34
N TYR A 75 3.57 1.21 7.65
CA TYR A 75 3.73 1.17 6.20
C TYR A 75 4.43 -0.13 5.76
N TRP A 76 5.50 -0.52 6.44
CA TRP A 76 6.20 -1.77 6.17
C TRP A 76 5.28 -3.00 6.25
N VAL A 77 4.49 -3.10 7.33
CA VAL A 77 3.54 -4.21 7.52
C VAL A 77 2.48 -4.23 6.41
N VAL A 78 1.82 -3.11 6.17
CA VAL A 78 0.74 -3.01 5.16
C VAL A 78 1.27 -3.26 3.75
N ASN A 79 2.41 -2.66 3.40
CA ASN A 79 3.02 -2.83 2.09
C ASN A 79 3.44 -4.29 1.87
N ASN A 80 4.05 -4.93 2.86
CA ASN A 80 4.47 -6.32 2.76
C ASN A 80 3.27 -7.26 2.52
N ILE A 81 2.19 -7.10 3.29
CA ILE A 81 0.94 -7.86 3.09
C ILE A 81 0.39 -7.64 1.67
N ARG A 82 0.33 -6.38 1.22
CA ARG A 82 -0.19 -6.03 -0.12
C ARG A 82 0.67 -6.60 -1.24
N VAL A 83 2.00 -6.59 -1.11
CA VAL A 83 2.92 -7.21 -2.08
C VAL A 83 2.66 -8.71 -2.19
N GLN A 84 2.55 -9.41 -1.05
CA GLN A 84 2.25 -10.84 -1.04
C GLN A 84 0.88 -11.17 -1.66
N LEU A 85 -0.15 -10.39 -1.33
CA LEU A 85 -1.50 -10.55 -1.89
C LEU A 85 -1.55 -10.28 -3.40
N LYS A 86 -0.85 -9.26 -3.88
CA LYS A 86 -0.74 -8.96 -5.32
C LYS A 86 -0.10 -10.11 -6.09
N GLY A 87 0.90 -10.77 -5.51
CA GLY A 87 1.51 -11.98 -6.09
C GLY A 87 0.52 -13.13 -6.28
N LYS A 88 -0.58 -13.15 -5.49
CA LYS A 88 -1.69 -14.11 -5.61
C LYS A 88 -2.89 -13.56 -6.41
N GLY A 89 -2.73 -12.44 -7.10
CA GLY A 89 -3.79 -11.80 -7.89
C GLY A 89 -4.78 -10.94 -7.09
N ILE A 90 -4.61 -10.79 -5.77
CA ILE A 90 -5.49 -9.98 -4.92
C ILE A 90 -4.97 -8.54 -4.90
N ARG A 91 -5.70 -7.61 -5.53
CA ARG A 91 -5.27 -6.21 -5.74
C ARG A 91 -6.09 -5.17 -4.99
N HIS A 92 -6.78 -5.58 -3.91
CA HIS A 92 -7.62 -4.69 -3.12
C HIS A 92 -6.83 -3.57 -2.43
N TYR A 93 -7.49 -2.43 -2.21
CA TYR A 93 -7.00 -1.38 -1.32
C TYR A 93 -6.96 -1.87 0.13
N TRP A 94 -6.11 -1.26 0.97
CA TRP A 94 -5.94 -1.69 2.36
C TRP A 94 -7.26 -1.75 3.13
N LYS A 95 -8.11 -0.72 3.00
CA LYS A 95 -9.43 -0.68 3.63
C LYS A 95 -10.31 -1.89 3.28
N GLU A 96 -10.26 -2.36 2.04
CA GLU A 96 -11.03 -3.53 1.60
C GLU A 96 -10.42 -4.83 2.12
N ILE A 97 -9.09 -4.93 2.19
CA ILE A 97 -8.41 -6.06 2.83
C ILE A 97 -8.85 -6.16 4.28
N VAL A 98 -8.79 -5.06 5.04
CA VAL A 98 -9.24 -5.02 6.44
C VAL A 98 -10.73 -5.38 6.56
N ARG A 99 -11.59 -4.88 5.68
CA ARG A 99 -13.02 -5.21 5.67
C ARG A 99 -13.29 -6.69 5.40
N ILE A 100 -12.53 -7.31 4.48
CA ILE A 100 -12.66 -8.75 4.19
C ILE A 100 -12.13 -9.57 5.37
N MET A 101 -11.01 -9.15 5.96
CA MET A 101 -10.39 -9.88 7.09
C MET A 101 -11.21 -9.76 8.38
N SER A 102 -11.95 -8.66 8.58
CA SER A 102 -12.77 -8.46 9.78
C SER A 102 -13.96 -9.44 9.88
N THR A 103 -14.35 -10.08 8.78
CA THR A 103 -15.40 -11.11 8.77
C THR A 103 -14.84 -12.53 8.95
N GLN A 104 -13.52 -12.71 8.88
CA GLN A 104 -12.90 -14.02 9.06
C GLN A 104 -12.81 -14.38 10.56
N LYS A 105 -13.10 -15.64 10.89
CA LYS A 105 -12.97 -16.18 12.24
C LYS A 105 -12.00 -17.36 12.20
N ALA A 106 -10.94 -17.29 13.01
CA ALA A 106 -10.06 -18.42 13.28
C ALA A 106 -10.50 -19.06 14.60
N VAL A 107 -10.79 -20.36 14.58
CA VAL A 107 -11.14 -21.14 15.76
C VAL A 107 -10.08 -22.22 15.93
N THR A 108 -9.41 -22.19 17.08
CA THR A 108 -8.49 -23.26 17.50
C THR A 108 -9.20 -24.08 18.54
N THR A 109 -9.34 -25.38 18.30
CA THR A 109 -9.91 -26.33 19.26
C THR A 109 -8.77 -27.19 19.79
N GLU A 110 -8.57 -27.16 21.10
CA GLU A 110 -7.70 -28.09 21.80
C GLU A 110 -8.59 -29.08 22.56
N ALA A 111 -8.35 -30.37 22.40
CA ALA A 111 -9.02 -31.40 23.19
C ALA A 111 -8.02 -32.00 24.18
N THR A 112 -8.51 -32.44 25.34
CA THR A 112 -7.72 -33.24 26.27
C THR A 112 -8.37 -34.61 26.37
N ASN A 113 -7.62 -35.65 26.05
CA ASN A 113 -8.14 -37.01 26.15
C ASN A 113 -8.25 -37.44 27.63
N MET A 114 -8.84 -38.61 27.89
CA MET A 114 -9.03 -39.14 29.25
C MET A 114 -7.71 -39.46 29.99
N LEU A 115 -6.58 -39.45 29.27
CA LEU A 115 -5.23 -39.65 29.80
C LEU A 115 -4.50 -38.33 30.10
N GLY A 116 -5.12 -37.18 29.84
CA GLY A 116 -4.53 -35.86 30.08
C GLY A 116 -3.65 -35.34 28.95
N GLU A 117 -3.63 -36.00 27.79
CA GLU A 117 -2.82 -35.57 26.64
C GLU A 117 -3.58 -34.54 25.80
N LYS A 118 -2.89 -33.50 25.34
CA LYS A 118 -3.42 -32.52 24.40
C LYS A 118 -3.48 -33.14 23.00
N VAL A 119 -4.64 -33.07 22.35
CA VAL A 119 -4.90 -33.54 20.98
C VAL A 119 -5.44 -32.40 20.13
#